data_AF-A0A3D0JJD6-F1
#
_entry.id   AF-A0A3D0JJD6-F1
#
_cell.length_a   1.000
_cell.length_b   1.000
_cell.length_c   1.000
_cell.angle_alpha   90.00
_cell.angle_beta   90.00
_cell.angle_gamma   90.00
#
_symmetry.space_group_name_H-M   'P 1'
#
loop_
_entity.id
_entity.type
_entity.pdbx_description
1 polymer ?
#
loop_
_entity_poly.entity_id
_entity_poly.type
_entity_poly.pdbx_seq_one_letter_code
_entity_poly.pdbx_strand_id
1 'polypeptide(L)'
;KERCKTTINLTPGDEAIPEGEEAETLALMEKRRCPICQTAMNSYLIDETRKLHVCGNNPDCSGHVIESGQFKIKGYEGPSLECDKCSHEMQLKTGRFGKFFGCTNADCKNTRKLLKNGQAAPPKMDPIPMPWLKCLKVDDTYVLRDGASGLFLAASGFPKNRETRAPLVSELLTVKDQLDPKYHFLLSAPVTDPEGHPAQVRFSRKANAQYVMSEVDGKATKWKVAYDNGRWSDG
;
A
#
# COMPACT_ATOMS: atom_id res chain seq x y z
N LYS A 1 5.80 -29.92 -16.69
CA LYS A 1 6.76 -28.89 -17.17
C LYS A 1 6.82 -27.78 -16.12
N GLU A 2 7.87 -27.75 -15.30
CA GLU A 2 8.17 -26.58 -14.48
C GLU A 2 8.40 -25.37 -15.40
N ARG A 3 7.74 -24.24 -15.09
CA ARG A 3 7.93 -22.97 -15.80
C ARG A 3 8.53 -21.99 -14.81
N CYS A 4 9.59 -21.29 -15.20
CA CYS A 4 10.10 -20.17 -14.42
C CYS A 4 9.03 -19.06 -14.37
N LYS A 5 8.69 -18.59 -13.16
CA LYS A 5 7.67 -17.55 -12.92
C LYS A 5 8.28 -16.19 -12.55
N THR A 6 9.61 -16.09 -12.54
CA THR A 6 10.32 -14.90 -12.09
C THR A 6 10.38 -13.86 -13.20
N THR A 7 10.04 -12.61 -12.88
CA THR A 7 10.11 -11.45 -13.79
C THR A 7 10.93 -10.34 -13.15
N ILE A 8 11.71 -9.63 -13.95
CA ILE A 8 12.45 -8.43 -13.51
C ILE A 8 11.78 -7.22 -14.19
N ASN A 9 11.40 -6.22 -13.38
CA ASN A 9 10.82 -4.99 -13.91
C ASN A 9 11.92 -4.09 -14.46
N LEU A 10 11.77 -3.68 -15.72
CA LEU A 10 12.65 -2.73 -16.37
C LEU A 10 12.20 -1.31 -16.06
N THR A 11 13.05 -0.52 -15.40
CA THR A 11 12.76 0.89 -15.10
C THR A 11 13.26 1.76 -16.23
N PRO A 12 12.46 2.64 -16.86
CA PRO A 12 12.97 3.55 -17.89
C PRO A 12 14.16 4.36 -17.37
N GLY A 13 15.27 4.32 -18.10
CA GLY A 13 16.52 4.97 -17.71
C GLY A 13 16.63 6.42 -18.18
N ASP A 14 15.49 7.09 -18.41
CA ASP A 14 15.44 8.44 -18.97
C ASP A 14 15.92 9.45 -17.91
N GLU A 15 17.16 9.86 -18.07
CA GLU A 15 17.81 10.86 -17.23
C GLU A 15 17.42 12.24 -17.71
N ALA A 16 16.37 12.84 -17.10
CA ALA A 16 15.98 14.26 -17.25
C ALA A 16 16.03 14.84 -18.68
N ILE A 17 14.86 15.04 -19.29
CA ILE A 17 14.74 15.76 -20.56
C ILE A 17 15.25 17.19 -20.31
N PRO A 18 16.26 17.68 -21.06
CA PRO A 18 16.68 19.08 -20.97
C PRO A 18 15.48 20.01 -21.28
N GLU A 19 15.41 21.20 -20.71
CA GLU A 19 14.37 22.18 -21.07
C GLU A 19 14.84 23.03 -22.26
N GLY A 20 14.01 23.15 -23.30
CA GLY A 20 14.28 23.98 -24.49
C GLY A 20 13.90 23.32 -25.82
N GLU A 21 13.78 24.11 -26.89
CA GLU A 21 13.38 23.63 -28.23
C GLU A 21 14.37 22.63 -28.86
N GLU A 22 15.63 22.61 -28.41
CA GLU A 22 16.68 21.70 -28.91
C GLU A 22 16.84 20.42 -28.07
N ALA A 23 16.12 20.31 -26.95
CA ALA A 23 16.29 19.23 -25.98
C ALA A 23 15.95 17.85 -26.55
N GLU A 24 14.91 17.76 -27.38
CA GLU A 24 14.50 16.51 -28.01
C GLU A 24 15.58 16.00 -28.98
N THR A 25 16.22 16.91 -29.71
CA THR A 25 17.29 16.58 -30.66
C THR A 25 18.52 16.05 -29.93
N LEU A 26 18.94 16.71 -28.85
CA LEU A 26 20.07 16.28 -28.03
C LEU A 26 19.81 14.90 -27.38
N ALA A 27 18.62 14.72 -26.79
CA ALA A 27 18.23 13.44 -26.20
C ALA A 27 18.22 12.29 -27.24
N LEU A 28 17.87 12.58 -28.50
CA LEU A 28 17.88 11.60 -29.59
C LEU A 28 19.29 11.25 -30.08
N MET A 29 20.24 12.18 -29.96
CA MET A 29 21.66 11.96 -30.26
C MET A 29 22.35 11.13 -29.17
N GLU A 30 21.98 11.30 -27.90
CA GLU A 30 22.53 10.54 -26.76
C GLU A 30 22.09 9.07 -26.75
N LYS A 31 20.98 8.72 -27.42
CA LYS A 31 20.53 7.32 -27.53
C LYS A 31 21.54 6.46 -28.30
N ARG A 32 22.00 5.38 -27.67
CA ARG A 32 22.79 4.32 -28.34
C ARG A 32 22.08 3.81 -29.60
N ARG A 33 22.86 3.45 -30.61
CA ARG A 33 22.35 2.87 -31.86
C ARG A 33 22.44 1.34 -31.83
N CYS A 34 21.40 0.69 -32.33
CA CYS A 34 21.33 -0.76 -32.38
C CYS A 34 22.49 -1.33 -33.24
N PRO A 35 23.25 -2.32 -32.74
CA PRO A 35 24.36 -2.90 -33.50
C PRO A 35 23.89 -3.67 -34.75
N ILE A 36 22.60 -4.01 -34.85
CA ILE A 36 22.03 -4.78 -35.98
C ILE A 36 21.46 -3.85 -37.05
N CYS A 37 20.54 -2.94 -36.67
CA CYS A 37 19.78 -2.13 -37.63
C CYS A 37 20.00 -0.62 -37.49
N GLN A 38 20.91 -0.18 -36.61
CA GLN A 38 21.25 1.22 -36.34
C GLN A 38 20.11 2.12 -35.83
N THR A 39 18.92 1.58 -35.58
CA THR A 39 17.82 2.30 -34.92
C THR A 39 18.21 2.73 -33.51
N ALA A 40 17.75 3.90 -33.08
CA ALA A 40 17.91 4.37 -31.71
C ALA A 40 17.35 3.35 -30.69
N MET A 41 18.07 3.15 -29.59
CA MET A 41 17.70 2.21 -28.54
C MET A 41 17.04 2.93 -27.36
N ASN A 42 16.13 2.22 -26.67
CA ASN A 42 15.55 2.67 -25.41
C ASN A 42 16.33 2.05 -24.25
N SER A 43 16.63 2.88 -23.25
CA SER A 43 17.41 2.48 -22.08
C SER A 43 16.50 2.10 -20.92
N TYR A 44 16.83 1.01 -20.25
CA TYR A 44 16.16 0.55 -19.03
C TYR A 44 17.19 0.17 -17.98
N LEU A 45 16.92 0.50 -16.73
CA LEU A 45 17.72 0.05 -15.61
C LEU A 45 17.19 -1.28 -15.09
N ILE A 46 18.09 -2.27 -14.97
CA ILE A 46 17.81 -3.58 -14.35
C ILE A 46 18.08 -3.50 -12.85
N ASP A 47 19.27 -2.99 -12.48
CA ASP A 47 19.75 -2.79 -11.11
C ASP A 47 20.84 -1.72 -11.08
N GLU A 48 21.47 -1.49 -9.93
CA GLU A 48 22.52 -0.48 -9.71
C GLU A 48 23.81 -0.73 -10.52
N THR A 49 23.96 -1.93 -11.09
CA THR A 49 25.16 -2.36 -11.81
C THR A 49 24.96 -2.55 -13.32
N ARG A 50 23.70 -2.66 -13.77
CA ARG A 50 23.35 -3.05 -15.15
C ARG A 50 22.24 -2.19 -15.75
N LYS A 51 22.51 -1.61 -16.93
CA LYS A 51 21.56 -0.89 -17.77
C LYS A 51 21.36 -1.65 -19.09
N LEU A 52 20.12 -1.97 -19.43
CA LEU A 52 19.73 -2.66 -20.66
C LEU A 52 19.29 -1.66 -21.73
N HIS A 53 19.90 -1.73 -22.89
CA HIS A 53 19.49 -1.00 -24.09
C HIS A 53 18.74 -1.97 -25.01
N VAL A 54 17.51 -1.63 -25.38
CA VAL A 54 16.67 -2.43 -26.28
C VAL A 54 16.44 -1.65 -27.57
N CYS A 55 16.57 -2.29 -28.74
CA CYS A 55 16.29 -1.65 -30.02
C CYS A 55 14.86 -1.06 -30.06
N GLY A 56 14.71 0.16 -30.60
CA GLY A 56 13.39 0.77 -30.81
C GLY A 56 12.45 -0.04 -31.71
N ASN A 57 13.01 -0.92 -32.56
CA ASN A 57 12.24 -1.83 -33.43
C ASN A 57 11.96 -3.20 -32.77
N ASN A 58 12.15 -3.37 -31.46
CA ASN A 58 11.75 -4.59 -30.78
C ASN A 58 10.21 -4.74 -30.78
N PRO A 59 9.64 -5.92 -31.08
CA PRO A 59 10.29 -7.24 -31.17
C PRO A 59 10.83 -7.64 -32.55
N ASP A 60 10.60 -6.83 -33.60
CA ASP A 60 11.02 -7.14 -34.97
C ASP A 60 12.55 -7.15 -35.14
N CYS A 61 13.27 -6.40 -34.29
CA CYS A 61 14.71 -6.47 -34.13
C CYS A 61 15.08 -6.97 -32.73
N SER A 62 15.85 -8.05 -32.65
CA SER A 62 16.33 -8.67 -31.40
C SER A 62 17.56 -7.98 -30.78
N GLY A 63 18.01 -6.87 -31.38
CA GLY A 63 19.22 -6.17 -30.95
C GLY A 63 19.07 -5.56 -29.56
N HIS A 64 19.95 -5.95 -28.65
CA HIS A 64 20.03 -5.43 -27.29
C HIS A 64 21.49 -5.34 -26.83
N VAL A 65 21.78 -4.46 -25.86
CA VAL A 65 23.11 -4.29 -25.27
C VAL A 65 22.96 -4.14 -23.76
N ILE A 66 23.79 -4.83 -22.99
CA ILE A 66 23.87 -4.66 -21.53
C ILE A 66 25.12 -3.82 -21.23
N GLU A 67 24.89 -2.67 -20.62
CA GLU A 67 25.93 -1.79 -20.13
C GLU A 67 26.17 -2.06 -18.64
N SER A 68 27.42 -2.36 -18.29
CA SER A 68 27.85 -2.51 -16.90
C SER A 68 28.43 -1.19 -16.40
N GLY A 69 28.05 -0.77 -15.21
CA GLY A 69 28.47 0.50 -14.63
C GLY A 69 27.95 0.67 -13.22
N GLN A 70 28.06 1.87 -12.65
CA GLN A 70 27.33 2.23 -11.43
C GLN A 70 26.24 3.22 -11.82
N PHE A 71 24.99 2.78 -11.69
CA PHE A 71 23.82 3.56 -12.07
C PHE A 71 23.01 3.91 -10.83
N LYS A 72 22.62 5.17 -10.73
CA LYS A 72 21.68 5.61 -9.70
C LYS A 72 20.26 5.47 -10.23
N ILE A 73 19.42 4.75 -9.50
CA ILE A 73 17.98 4.71 -9.81
C ILE A 73 17.39 6.07 -9.43
N LYS A 74 17.10 6.93 -10.42
CA LYS A 74 16.39 8.21 -10.17
C LYS A 74 15.03 7.90 -9.52
N GLY A 75 14.91 8.24 -8.25
CA GLY A 75 13.89 7.75 -7.31
C GLY A 75 14.39 7.66 -5.87
N TYR A 76 15.71 7.69 -5.69
CA TYR A 76 16.44 7.53 -4.42
C TYR A 76 16.81 8.83 -3.69
N GLU A 77 16.09 9.94 -3.92
CA GLU A 77 16.22 11.18 -3.15
C GLU A 77 14.95 11.43 -2.32
N GLY A 78 14.37 10.35 -1.80
CA GLY A 78 13.33 10.43 -0.79
C GLY A 78 13.95 10.43 0.61
N PRO A 79 13.27 10.99 1.63
CA PRO A 79 13.66 10.77 3.02
C PRO A 79 13.79 9.26 3.29
N SER A 80 14.70 8.86 4.17
CA SER A 80 14.71 7.50 4.72
C SER A 80 14.14 7.51 6.14
N LEU A 81 13.70 6.34 6.60
CA LEU A 81 13.17 6.17 7.95
C LEU A 81 13.52 4.79 8.49
N GLU A 82 13.49 4.64 9.81
CA GLU A 82 13.71 3.36 10.46
C GLU A 82 12.46 2.46 10.40
N CYS A 83 12.66 1.19 10.04
CA CYS A 83 11.61 0.18 9.98
C CYS A 83 11.12 -0.19 11.37
N ASP A 84 9.82 -0.06 11.62
CA ASP A 84 9.16 -0.39 12.88
C ASP A 84 9.24 -1.88 13.28
N LYS A 85 9.61 -2.76 12.36
CA LYS A 85 9.68 -4.22 12.60
C LYS A 85 11.08 -4.78 12.80
N CYS A 86 12.10 -4.16 12.21
CA CYS A 86 13.46 -4.73 12.20
C CYS A 86 14.57 -3.67 12.33
N SER A 87 14.20 -2.42 12.56
CA SER A 87 15.12 -1.28 12.72
C SER A 87 16.09 -1.03 11.56
N HIS A 88 15.91 -1.71 10.42
CA HIS A 88 16.65 -1.41 9.21
C HIS A 88 16.07 -0.19 8.50
N GLU A 89 16.87 0.40 7.62
CA GLU A 89 16.43 1.53 6.82
C GLU A 89 15.24 1.15 5.91
N MET A 90 14.27 2.04 5.79
CA MET A 90 13.22 2.01 4.78
C MET A 90 13.43 3.16 3.81
N GLN A 91 13.30 2.86 2.53
CA GLN A 91 13.55 3.80 1.44
C GLN A 91 12.33 3.99 0.57
N LEU A 92 12.21 5.17 -0.03
CA LEU A 92 11.11 5.49 -0.91
C LEU A 92 11.23 4.71 -2.23
N LYS A 93 10.22 3.88 -2.51
CA LYS A 93 10.07 3.07 -3.72
C LYS A 93 8.80 3.47 -4.46
N THR A 94 8.81 3.33 -5.78
CA THR A 94 7.61 3.56 -6.62
C THR A 94 7.03 2.21 -7.03
N GLY A 95 5.77 1.97 -6.68
CA GLY A 95 5.03 0.77 -7.10
C GLY A 95 3.79 1.12 -7.91
N ARG A 96 3.05 0.10 -8.37
CA ARG A 96 1.80 0.26 -9.14
C ARG A 96 0.71 1.08 -8.45
N PHE A 97 0.77 1.19 -7.12
CA PHE A 97 -0.21 1.91 -6.30
C PHE A 97 0.29 3.29 -5.83
N GLY A 98 1.41 3.76 -6.38
CA GLY A 98 2.07 5.00 -5.99
C GLY A 98 3.35 4.76 -5.18
N LYS A 99 3.90 5.85 -4.64
CA LYS A 99 5.13 5.85 -3.83
C LYS A 99 4.88 5.29 -2.42
N PHE A 100 5.81 4.52 -1.89
CA PHE A 100 5.77 3.92 -0.56
C PHE A 100 7.18 3.72 -0.01
N PHE A 101 7.35 3.71 1.31
CA PHE A 101 8.59 3.29 1.95
C PHE A 101 8.64 1.78 2.02
N GLY A 102 9.68 1.15 1.51
CA GLY A 102 9.93 -0.29 1.64
C GLY A 102 11.21 -0.54 2.42
N CYS A 103 11.20 -1.52 3.32
CA CYS A 103 12.40 -1.95 4.02
C CYS A 103 13.51 -2.35 3.03
N THR A 104 14.77 -2.05 3.38
CA THR A 104 15.96 -2.45 2.61
C THR A 104 16.37 -3.89 2.92
N ASN A 105 16.02 -4.42 4.10
CA ASN A 105 16.26 -5.82 4.44
C ASN A 105 15.36 -6.75 3.61
N ALA A 106 15.98 -7.66 2.84
CA ALA A 106 15.30 -8.61 1.96
C ALA A 106 14.35 -9.57 2.70
N ASP A 107 14.65 -9.88 3.96
CA ASP A 107 13.81 -10.75 4.80
C ASP A 107 12.59 -10.02 5.37
N CYS A 108 12.61 -8.68 5.37
CA CYS A 108 11.55 -7.84 5.90
C CYS A 108 10.65 -7.30 4.79
N LYS A 109 9.42 -7.83 4.69
CA LYS A 109 8.41 -7.37 3.72
C LYS A 109 7.61 -6.15 4.18
N ASN A 110 8.09 -5.44 5.21
CA ASN A 110 7.38 -4.31 5.77
C ASN A 110 7.39 -3.11 4.81
N THR A 111 6.25 -2.42 4.72
CA THR A 111 6.08 -1.25 3.86
C THR A 111 5.22 -0.20 4.55
N ARG A 112 5.56 1.08 4.38
CA ARG A 112 4.76 2.22 4.88
C ARG A 112 4.32 3.09 3.71
N LYS A 113 3.06 3.52 3.72
CA LYS A 113 2.52 4.37 2.64
C LYS A 113 3.07 5.79 2.76
N LEU A 114 3.42 6.43 1.65
CA LEU A 114 3.68 7.87 1.62
C LEU A 114 2.35 8.65 1.66
N LEU A 115 2.18 9.52 2.65
CA LEU A 115 1.02 10.40 2.77
C LEU A 115 1.15 11.61 1.84
N LYS A 116 0.04 12.31 1.59
CA LYS A 116 0.02 13.51 0.72
C LYS A 116 0.88 14.65 1.26
N ASN A 117 1.12 14.70 2.57
CA ASN A 117 1.98 15.68 3.24
C ASN A 117 3.48 15.31 3.18
N GLY A 118 3.85 14.24 2.47
CA GLY A 118 5.24 13.78 2.35
C GLY A 118 5.75 12.92 3.52
N GLN A 119 4.95 12.71 4.57
CA GLN A 119 5.33 11.87 5.71
C GLN A 119 4.95 10.40 5.50
N ALA A 120 5.62 9.50 6.23
CA ALA A 120 5.24 8.09 6.26
C ALA A 120 3.99 7.88 7.10
N ALA A 121 3.03 7.11 6.59
CA ALA A 121 1.86 6.68 7.35
C ALA A 121 2.30 5.98 8.64
N PRO A 122 1.65 6.21 9.80
CA PRO A 122 2.02 5.58 11.06
C PRO A 122 2.15 4.06 10.95
N PRO A 123 2.95 3.41 11.82
CA PRO A 123 3.02 1.96 11.90
C PRO A 123 1.61 1.37 12.06
N LYS A 124 1.35 0.32 11.29
CA LYS A 124 0.08 -0.40 11.32
C LYS A 124 0.18 -1.54 12.30
N MET A 125 -0.92 -1.80 13.00
CA MET A 125 -1.06 -3.04 13.76
C MET A 125 -1.00 -4.25 12.82
N ASP A 126 -0.47 -5.36 13.33
CA ASP A 126 -0.47 -6.62 12.60
C ASP A 126 -1.91 -7.12 12.35
N PRO A 127 -2.19 -7.69 11.17
CA PRO A 127 -3.53 -8.23 10.89
C PRO A 127 -3.88 -9.34 11.87
N ILE A 128 -5.10 -9.30 12.42
CA ILE A 128 -5.60 -10.30 13.36
C ILE A 128 -6.55 -11.24 12.61
N PRO A 129 -6.19 -12.52 12.36
CA PRO A 129 -7.09 -13.49 11.75
C PRO A 129 -8.26 -13.82 12.68
N MET A 130 -9.49 -13.84 12.14
CA MET A 130 -10.69 -14.23 12.89
C MET A 130 -11.36 -15.44 12.22
N PRO A 131 -10.77 -16.65 12.33
CA PRO A 131 -11.22 -17.83 11.58
C PRO A 131 -12.66 -18.28 11.90
N TRP A 132 -13.21 -17.85 13.03
CA TRP A 132 -14.61 -18.08 13.40
C TRP A 132 -15.59 -17.11 12.74
N LEU A 133 -15.12 -15.97 12.22
CA LEU A 133 -15.97 -14.91 11.68
C LEU A 133 -16.05 -15.02 10.16
N LYS A 134 -17.14 -15.60 9.66
CA LYS A 134 -17.37 -15.83 8.23
C LYS A 134 -17.71 -14.54 7.48
N CYS A 135 -17.25 -14.47 6.22
CA CYS A 135 -17.68 -13.42 5.30
C CYS A 135 -19.17 -13.56 4.94
N LEU A 136 -19.78 -12.45 4.54
CA LEU A 136 -21.21 -12.37 4.25
C LEU A 136 -21.54 -12.81 2.82
N LYS A 137 -20.66 -12.55 1.85
CA LYS A 137 -20.92 -12.79 0.41
C LYS A 137 -20.04 -13.86 -0.20
N VAL A 138 -18.91 -14.18 0.42
CA VAL A 138 -17.95 -15.18 -0.07
C VAL A 138 -17.70 -16.26 0.97
N ASP A 139 -17.38 -17.48 0.53
CA ASP A 139 -16.92 -18.54 1.43
C ASP A 139 -15.46 -18.27 1.84
N ASP A 140 -15.32 -17.45 2.88
CA ASP A 140 -14.06 -17.01 3.45
C ASP A 140 -14.27 -16.61 4.93
N THR A 141 -13.18 -16.29 5.61
CA THR A 141 -13.17 -15.73 6.97
C THR A 141 -12.61 -14.32 6.95
N TYR A 142 -13.00 -13.50 7.91
CA TYR A 142 -12.46 -12.16 8.04
C TYR A 142 -11.11 -12.13 8.76
N VAL A 143 -10.32 -11.12 8.39
CA VAL A 143 -9.10 -10.69 9.06
C VAL A 143 -9.30 -9.22 9.44
N LEU A 144 -9.10 -8.88 10.70
CA LEU A 144 -9.14 -7.50 11.18
C LEU A 144 -7.84 -6.80 10.79
N ARG A 145 -7.96 -5.63 10.15
CA ARG A 145 -6.82 -4.87 9.60
C ARG A 145 -6.87 -3.42 10.03
N ASP A 146 -5.68 -2.85 10.17
CA ASP A 146 -5.46 -1.42 10.40
C ASP A 146 -5.29 -0.67 9.06
N GLY A 147 -6.22 0.26 8.82
CA GLY A 147 -6.29 1.11 7.63
C GLY A 147 -6.17 2.59 7.95
N ALA A 148 -6.10 3.42 6.90
CA ALA A 148 -6.01 4.88 7.07
C ALA A 148 -7.24 5.51 7.75
N SER A 149 -8.37 4.80 7.78
CA SER A 149 -9.60 5.21 8.46
C SER A 149 -9.88 4.35 9.71
N GLY A 150 -8.84 3.75 10.29
CA GLY A 150 -8.95 2.86 11.43
C GLY A 150 -9.22 1.39 11.06
N LEU A 151 -9.81 0.67 12.00
CA LEU A 151 -10.02 -0.78 11.92
C LEU A 151 -11.13 -1.14 10.92
N PHE A 152 -10.87 -2.18 10.12
CA PHE A 152 -11.84 -2.76 9.20
C PHE A 152 -11.63 -4.27 9.07
N LEU A 153 -12.70 -5.00 8.77
CA LEU A 153 -12.62 -6.42 8.44
C LEU A 153 -12.46 -6.58 6.94
N ALA A 154 -11.58 -7.47 6.53
CA ALA A 154 -11.37 -7.84 5.13
C ALA A 154 -11.29 -9.36 4.99
N ALA A 155 -11.80 -9.89 3.87
CA ALA A 155 -11.71 -11.31 3.57
C ALA A 155 -10.24 -11.80 3.59
N SER A 156 -9.99 -13.00 4.13
CA SER A 156 -8.65 -13.55 4.26
C SER A 156 -7.99 -13.80 2.90
N GLY A 157 -8.79 -14.15 1.89
CA GLY A 157 -8.40 -14.39 0.50
C GLY A 157 -8.13 -13.14 -0.34
N PHE A 158 -8.01 -11.95 0.26
CA PHE A 158 -7.58 -10.75 -0.46
C PHE A 158 -6.22 -10.98 -1.16
N PRO A 159 -6.03 -10.57 -2.44
CA PRO A 159 -6.85 -9.65 -3.24
C PRO A 159 -7.93 -10.30 -4.12
N LYS A 160 -8.10 -11.63 -4.05
CA LYS A 160 -9.12 -12.37 -4.83
C LYS A 160 -10.51 -12.07 -4.28
N ASN A 161 -10.66 -12.21 -2.96
CA ASN A 161 -11.87 -11.83 -2.25
C ASN A 161 -11.72 -10.39 -1.76
N ARG A 162 -12.57 -9.48 -2.26
CA ARG A 162 -12.49 -8.04 -1.95
C ARG A 162 -13.58 -7.57 -1.00
N GLU A 163 -14.20 -8.49 -0.29
CA GLU A 163 -15.21 -8.16 0.71
C GLU A 163 -14.56 -7.46 1.90
N THR A 164 -15.13 -6.33 2.30
CA THR A 164 -14.75 -5.58 3.48
C THR A 164 -15.98 -5.04 4.19
N ARG A 165 -15.89 -4.89 5.52
CA ARG A 165 -16.91 -4.22 6.32
C ARG A 165 -16.34 -3.60 7.59
N ALA A 166 -17.15 -2.79 8.25
CA ALA A 166 -16.87 -2.31 9.59
C ALA A 166 -16.94 -3.47 10.61
N PRO A 167 -16.03 -3.53 11.60
CA PRO A 167 -16.16 -4.46 12.71
C PRO A 167 -17.25 -3.99 13.66
N LEU A 168 -17.95 -4.95 14.26
CA LEU A 168 -18.81 -4.70 15.41
C LEU A 168 -17.96 -4.50 16.66
N VAL A 169 -18.47 -3.74 17.62
CA VAL A 169 -17.81 -3.58 18.93
C VAL A 169 -17.71 -4.93 19.64
N SER A 170 -18.76 -5.76 19.55
CA SER A 170 -18.78 -7.12 20.09
C SER A 170 -17.68 -8.01 19.50
N GLU A 171 -17.40 -7.88 18.21
CA GLU A 171 -16.35 -8.63 17.52
C GLU A 171 -14.96 -8.20 18.00
N LEU A 172 -14.74 -6.90 18.21
CA LEU A 172 -13.46 -6.38 18.73
C LEU A 172 -13.18 -6.89 20.15
N LEU A 173 -14.20 -7.02 21.00
CA LEU A 173 -14.05 -7.56 22.35
C LEU A 173 -13.49 -9.00 22.36
N THR A 174 -13.79 -9.80 21.33
CA THR A 174 -13.27 -11.19 21.21
C THR A 174 -11.76 -11.25 20.97
N VAL A 175 -11.16 -10.17 20.47
CA VAL A 175 -9.73 -10.06 20.14
C VAL A 175 -9.03 -8.96 20.94
N LYS A 176 -9.63 -8.51 22.04
CA LYS A 176 -9.17 -7.38 22.85
C LYS A 176 -7.68 -7.44 23.22
N ASP A 177 -7.18 -8.64 23.53
CA ASP A 177 -5.80 -8.85 24.00
C ASP A 177 -4.77 -8.74 22.87
N GLN A 178 -5.21 -8.82 21.61
CA GLN A 178 -4.38 -8.67 20.42
C GLN A 178 -4.45 -7.26 19.83
N LEU A 179 -5.39 -6.42 20.30
CA LEU A 179 -5.53 -5.05 19.80
C LEU A 179 -4.41 -4.16 20.30
N ASP A 180 -3.85 -3.37 19.39
CA ASP A 180 -2.93 -2.28 19.70
C ASP A 180 -3.56 -1.32 20.73
N PRO A 181 -2.82 -0.88 21.76
CA PRO A 181 -3.31 0.04 22.79
C PRO A 181 -4.00 1.29 22.25
N LYS A 182 -3.62 1.77 21.07
CA LYS A 182 -4.25 2.94 20.44
C LYS A 182 -5.73 2.74 20.11
N TYR A 183 -6.21 1.50 20.04
CA TYR A 183 -7.61 1.15 19.78
C TYR A 183 -8.38 0.70 21.02
N HIS A 184 -7.75 0.63 22.20
CA HIS A 184 -8.42 0.14 23.42
C HIS A 184 -9.65 0.97 23.82
N PHE A 185 -9.71 2.24 23.41
CA PHE A 185 -10.90 3.07 23.62
C PHE A 185 -12.16 2.53 22.89
N LEU A 186 -12.00 1.77 21.82
CA LEU A 186 -13.13 1.12 21.12
C LEU A 186 -13.74 -0.01 21.96
N LEU A 187 -12.98 -0.58 22.89
CA LEU A 187 -13.46 -1.66 23.77
C LEU A 187 -14.41 -1.16 24.86
N SER A 188 -14.40 0.15 25.15
CA SER A 188 -15.37 0.78 26.07
C SER A 188 -16.60 1.32 25.35
N ALA A 189 -16.69 1.19 24.02
CA ALA A 189 -17.84 1.64 23.26
C ALA A 189 -19.09 0.82 23.60
N PRO A 190 -20.30 1.41 23.49
CA PRO A 190 -21.53 0.65 23.60
C PRO A 190 -21.57 -0.46 22.54
N VAL A 191 -21.93 -1.67 22.96
CA VAL A 191 -21.97 -2.85 22.09
C VAL A 191 -23.23 -2.88 21.22
N THR A 192 -24.30 -2.26 21.72
CA THR A 192 -25.58 -2.11 21.03
C THR A 192 -26.10 -0.68 21.19
N ASP A 193 -27.02 -0.29 20.31
CA ASP A 193 -27.83 0.90 20.48
C ASP A 193 -28.96 0.69 21.52
N PRO A 194 -29.76 1.73 21.87
CA PRO A 194 -30.87 1.61 22.81
C PRO A 194 -32.00 0.65 22.38
N GLU A 195 -32.08 0.33 21.08
CA GLU A 195 -33.06 -0.59 20.50
C GLU A 195 -32.51 -2.03 20.42
N GLY A 196 -31.25 -2.25 20.84
CA GLY A 196 -30.58 -3.54 20.87
C GLY A 196 -29.85 -3.91 19.58
N HIS A 197 -29.76 -3.01 18.59
CA HIS A 197 -29.04 -3.28 17.36
C HIS A 197 -27.52 -3.23 17.57
N PRO A 198 -26.73 -4.12 16.95
CA PRO A 198 -25.29 -4.13 17.11
C PRO A 198 -24.62 -2.83 16.69
N ALA A 199 -23.71 -2.32 17.53
CA ALA A 199 -22.90 -1.16 17.23
C ALA A 199 -21.69 -1.55 16.36
N GLN A 200 -21.48 -0.80 15.29
CA GLN A 200 -20.35 -0.95 14.38
C GLN A 200 -19.42 0.25 14.42
N VAL A 201 -18.11 0.00 14.33
CA VAL A 201 -17.09 1.04 14.33
C VAL A 201 -17.00 1.69 12.95
N ARG A 202 -17.15 3.01 12.91
CA ARG A 202 -17.05 3.85 11.72
C ARG A 202 -16.01 4.94 11.93
N PHE A 203 -15.69 5.65 10.85
CA PHE A 203 -14.72 6.73 10.84
C PHE A 203 -15.29 7.96 10.16
N SER A 204 -15.29 9.09 10.86
CA SER A 204 -15.71 10.37 10.33
C SER A 204 -14.51 11.08 9.74
N ARG A 205 -14.52 11.31 8.42
CA ARG A 205 -13.47 12.11 7.76
C ARG A 205 -13.49 13.58 8.21
N LYS A 206 -14.67 14.11 8.54
CA LYS A 206 -14.85 15.49 8.98
C LYS A 206 -14.26 15.72 10.38
N ALA A 207 -14.52 14.80 11.30
CA ALA A 207 -13.97 14.86 12.66
C ALA A 207 -12.58 14.22 12.76
N ASN A 208 -12.12 13.54 11.70
CA ASN A 208 -10.91 12.73 11.67
C ASN A 208 -10.81 11.74 12.86
N ALA A 209 -11.95 11.16 13.24
CA ALA A 209 -12.11 10.35 14.45
C ALA A 209 -13.01 9.13 14.22
N GLN A 210 -12.78 8.08 15.01
CA GLN A 210 -13.67 6.91 15.03
C GLN A 210 -14.89 7.18 15.91
N TYR A 211 -16.03 6.63 15.51
CA TYR A 211 -17.30 6.70 16.23
C TYR A 211 -18.02 5.36 16.07
N VAL A 212 -19.04 5.07 16.86
CA VAL A 212 -19.90 3.90 16.65
C VAL A 212 -21.32 4.33 16.31
N MET A 213 -21.99 3.51 15.52
CA MET A 213 -23.38 3.69 15.11
C MET A 213 -24.00 2.32 14.88
N SER A 214 -25.31 2.25 14.69
CA SER A 214 -26.01 1.01 14.33
C SER A 214 -26.62 1.11 12.93
N GLU A 215 -26.88 -0.05 12.33
CA GLU A 215 -27.56 -0.17 11.03
C GLU A 215 -28.67 -1.22 11.12
N VAL A 216 -29.76 -0.99 10.42
CA VAL A 216 -30.87 -1.93 10.22
C VAL A 216 -31.09 -2.09 8.71
N ASP A 217 -31.06 -3.33 8.23
CA ASP A 217 -31.18 -3.67 6.80
C ASP A 217 -30.22 -2.88 5.89
N GLY A 218 -28.99 -2.66 6.38
CA GLY A 218 -27.94 -1.91 5.67
C GLY A 218 -28.15 -0.40 5.60
N LYS A 219 -29.13 0.14 6.34
CA LYS A 219 -29.37 1.58 6.48
C LYS A 219 -28.94 2.05 7.87
N ALA A 220 -28.23 3.17 7.90
CA ALA A 220 -27.87 3.87 9.14
C ALA A 220 -29.11 4.20 9.97
N THR A 221 -29.09 3.84 11.25
CA THR A 221 -30.04 4.38 12.22
C THR A 221 -29.69 5.84 12.54
N LYS A 222 -30.51 6.49 13.35
CA LYS A 222 -30.20 7.83 13.89
C LYS A 222 -29.18 7.79 15.03
N TRP A 223 -28.89 6.61 15.57
CA TRP A 223 -28.02 6.45 16.72
C TRP A 223 -26.55 6.46 16.29
N LYS A 224 -25.78 7.34 16.91
CA LYS A 224 -24.33 7.46 16.76
C LYS A 224 -23.76 7.99 18.08
N VAL A 225 -22.64 7.43 18.52
CA VAL A 225 -21.87 7.97 19.63
C VAL A 225 -20.43 8.18 19.22
N ALA A 226 -19.87 9.30 19.63
CA ALA A 226 -18.48 9.66 19.43
C ALA A 226 -17.70 9.48 20.74
N TYR A 227 -16.39 9.33 20.62
CA TYR A 227 -15.50 9.27 21.78
C TYR A 227 -14.78 10.61 21.93
N ASP A 228 -14.98 11.27 23.07
CA ASP A 228 -14.29 12.50 23.44
C ASP A 228 -13.90 12.49 24.92
N ASN A 229 -12.71 13.01 25.23
CA ASN A 229 -12.21 13.18 26.60
C ASN A 229 -12.39 11.95 27.52
N GLY A 230 -12.16 10.74 26.98
CA GLY A 230 -12.25 9.51 27.76
C GLY A 230 -13.66 8.91 27.87
N ARG A 231 -14.66 9.50 27.21
CA ARG A 231 -16.07 9.10 27.35
C ARG A 231 -16.76 8.97 25.99
N TRP A 232 -17.70 8.04 25.92
CA TRP A 232 -18.62 7.89 24.80
C TRP A 232 -19.86 8.74 25.05
N SER A 233 -20.24 9.58 24.10
CA SER A 233 -21.44 10.41 24.18
C SER A 233 -22.13 10.48 22.83
N ASP A 234 -23.44 10.69 22.85
CA ASP A 234 -24.19 11.02 21.64
C ASP A 234 -23.59 12.30 21.02
N GLY A 235 -23.37 12.28 19.71
CA GLY A 235 -22.75 13.38 18.97
C GLY A 235 -23.65 14.02 17.93
#